data_AF-A0A239FBY6-F1
#
_entry.id   AF-A0A239FBY6-F1
#
_cell.length_a   1.000
_cell.length_b   1.000
_cell.length_c   1.000
_cell.angle_alpha   90.00
_cell.angle_beta   90.00
_cell.angle_gamma   90.00
#
_symmetry.space_group_name_H-M   'P 1'
#
loop_
_entity.id
_entity.type
_entity.pdbx_description
1 polymer ?
#
loop_
_entity_poly.entity_id
_entity_poly.type
_entity_poly.pdbx_seq_one_letter_code
_entity_poly.pdbx_strand_id
1 'polypeptide(L)'
;MGLSKEIDVTIFSKNLYFAGDIVTKGDLRIEGKIEGTVLCAGKVIIGIDAEVKGPIHAEWIELFGTCEGEIYASKGINLADTAVLKGGLVTKKISIDKESKVEGNIQIDKALPDLDIEVIREQRRLKLLDIDVDRSINRFSTKSSTYSNIQDVIDNPENAIFGGGWI
;
A
#
# COMPACT_ATOMS: atom_id res chain seq x y z
N MET A 1 -25.47 -20.96 13.70
CA MET A 1 -25.13 -19.94 14.71
C MET A 1 -23.98 -19.15 14.12
N GLY A 2 -24.28 -18.11 13.33
CA GLY A 2 -23.27 -17.37 12.59
C GLY A 2 -22.38 -16.58 13.55
N LEU A 3 -21.07 -16.65 13.37
CA LEU A 3 -20.16 -15.74 14.04
C LEU A 3 -20.56 -14.31 13.61
N SER A 4 -21.09 -13.52 14.53
CA SER A 4 -21.12 -12.07 14.37
C SER A 4 -19.65 -11.64 14.30
N LYS A 5 -19.16 -11.33 13.10
CA LYS A 5 -17.85 -10.75 12.92
C LYS A 5 -17.85 -9.44 13.72
N GLU A 6 -17.04 -9.37 14.77
CA GLU A 6 -16.85 -8.13 15.52
C GLU A 6 -16.20 -7.13 14.56
N ILE A 7 -16.89 -6.01 14.31
CA ILE A 7 -16.41 -4.96 13.41
C ILE A 7 -15.71 -3.93 14.28
N ASP A 8 -14.39 -3.98 14.29
CA ASP A 8 -13.58 -2.91 14.87
C ASP A 8 -13.69 -1.68 13.97
N VAL A 9 -14.18 -0.57 14.53
CA VAL A 9 -14.32 0.71 13.81
C VAL A 9 -13.42 1.76 14.45
N THR A 10 -12.57 2.38 13.65
CA THR A 10 -11.79 3.56 14.03
C THR A 10 -12.41 4.82 13.44
N ILE A 11 -12.55 5.88 14.24
CA ILE A 11 -13.18 7.15 13.82
C ILE A 11 -12.17 8.30 13.94
N PHE A 12 -11.91 8.97 12.82
CA PHE A 12 -11.15 10.22 12.73
C PHE A 12 -12.13 11.39 12.75
N SER A 13 -12.10 12.19 13.82
CA SER A 13 -13.06 13.27 14.06
C SER A 13 -12.83 14.50 13.17
N LYS A 14 -13.88 15.30 12.96
CA LYS A 14 -13.90 16.48 12.05
C LYS A 14 -12.74 17.48 12.25
N ASN A 15 -12.37 17.74 13.50
CA ASN A 15 -11.36 18.74 13.83
C ASN A 15 -9.94 18.16 13.92
N LEU A 16 -9.75 16.92 13.46
CA LEU A 16 -8.45 16.26 13.46
C LEU A 16 -7.78 16.41 12.09
N TYR A 17 -6.54 16.89 12.12
CA TYR A 17 -5.62 16.82 11.00
C TYR A 17 -4.56 15.75 11.29
N PHE A 18 -4.33 14.85 10.35
CA PHE A 18 -3.32 13.81 10.46
C PHE A 18 -2.43 13.80 9.21
N ALA A 19 -1.12 13.76 9.41
CA ALA A 19 -0.14 13.61 8.34
C ALA A 19 0.73 12.38 8.59
N GLY A 20 0.73 11.42 7.65
CA GLY A 20 1.48 10.17 7.77
C GLY A 20 0.72 8.95 7.25
N ASP A 21 1.15 7.77 7.69
CA ASP A 21 0.58 6.50 7.23
C ASP A 21 -0.40 5.89 8.24
N ILE A 22 -1.57 5.48 7.76
CA ILE A 22 -2.58 4.75 8.52
C ILE A 22 -2.61 3.31 8.02
N VAL A 23 -2.54 2.34 8.94
CA VAL A 23 -2.66 0.91 8.64
C VAL A 23 -3.62 0.27 9.63
N THR A 24 -4.78 -0.21 9.16
CA THR A 24 -5.82 -0.79 10.02
C THR A 24 -6.51 -2.00 9.40
N LYS A 25 -6.76 -3.03 10.20
CA LYS A 25 -7.53 -4.23 9.78
C LYS A 25 -9.04 -3.99 9.84
N GLY A 26 -9.49 -3.15 10.77
CA GLY A 26 -10.90 -2.80 10.96
C GLY A 26 -11.37 -1.72 9.99
N ASP A 27 -12.65 -1.38 10.10
CA ASP A 27 -13.25 -0.31 9.33
C ASP A 27 -12.73 1.06 9.81
N LEU A 28 -12.67 2.00 8.88
CA LEU A 28 -12.15 3.34 9.11
C LEU A 28 -13.16 4.38 8.66
N ARG A 29 -13.58 5.26 9.58
CA ARG A 29 -14.41 6.41 9.28
C ARG A 29 -13.61 7.70 9.43
N ILE A 30 -13.59 8.51 8.40
CA ILE A 30 -12.84 9.76 8.32
C ILE A 30 -13.83 10.90 8.19
N GLU A 31 -13.83 11.80 9.16
CA GLU A 31 -14.62 13.03 9.15
C GLU A 31 -13.73 14.29 9.08
N GLY A 32 -12.41 14.13 9.26
CA GLY A 32 -11.42 15.22 9.29
C GLY A 32 -10.48 15.22 8.08
N LYS A 33 -9.26 15.73 8.26
CA LYS A 33 -8.25 15.89 7.21
C LYS A 33 -7.10 14.90 7.35
N ILE A 34 -6.79 14.17 6.27
CA ILE A 34 -5.66 13.24 6.23
C ILE A 34 -4.78 13.57 5.03
N GLU A 35 -3.47 13.70 5.26
CA GLU A 35 -2.45 13.77 4.23
C GLU A 35 -1.46 12.60 4.40
N GLY A 36 -1.51 11.63 3.49
CA GLY A 36 -0.63 10.47 3.50
C GLY A 36 -1.30 9.18 3.04
N THR A 37 -0.71 8.04 3.38
CA THR A 37 -1.17 6.72 2.88
C THR A 37 -2.22 6.12 3.81
N VAL A 38 -3.32 5.61 3.25
CA VAL A 38 -4.34 4.86 4.00
C VAL A 38 -4.38 3.42 3.50
N LEU A 39 -3.99 2.47 4.35
CA LEU A 39 -4.08 1.02 4.10
C LEU A 39 -5.10 0.41 5.07
N CYS A 40 -6.27 0.08 4.56
CA CYS A 40 -7.38 -0.44 5.34
C CYS A 40 -7.84 -1.79 4.79
N ALA A 41 -7.70 -2.88 5.55
CA ALA A 41 -8.19 -4.18 5.07
C ALA A 41 -9.73 -4.29 5.11
N GLY A 42 -10.40 -3.35 5.78
CA GLY A 42 -11.86 -3.26 5.86
C GLY A 42 -12.45 -2.16 4.97
N LYS A 43 -13.61 -1.66 5.40
CA LYS A 43 -14.33 -0.56 4.75
C LYS A 43 -13.78 0.79 5.17
N VAL A 44 -13.66 1.73 4.22
CA VAL A 44 -13.35 3.13 4.48
C VAL A 44 -14.58 3.99 4.17
N ILE A 45 -14.95 4.87 5.10
CA ILE A 45 -15.98 5.89 4.92
C ILE A 45 -15.32 7.26 5.00
N ILE A 46 -15.43 8.06 3.95
CA ILE A 46 -14.95 9.44 3.90
C ILE A 46 -16.17 10.35 3.97
N GLY A 47 -16.41 10.94 5.13
CA GLY A 47 -17.58 11.79 5.43
C GLY A 47 -17.62 13.07 4.60
N ILE A 48 -18.77 13.76 4.62
CA ILE A 48 -19.07 14.91 3.74
C ILE A 48 -18.04 16.03 3.87
N ASP A 49 -17.60 16.33 5.10
CA ASP A 49 -16.62 17.40 5.39
C ASP A 49 -15.16 16.91 5.35
N ALA A 50 -14.93 15.63 5.05
CA ALA A 50 -13.60 15.05 5.09
C ALA A 50 -12.80 15.34 3.82
N GLU A 51 -11.49 15.55 4.00
CA GLU A 51 -10.52 15.72 2.92
C GLU A 51 -9.39 14.71 3.10
N VAL A 52 -9.21 13.82 2.13
CA VAL A 52 -8.11 12.84 2.13
C VAL A 52 -7.22 13.09 0.93
N LYS A 53 -5.92 13.27 1.17
CA LYS A 53 -4.91 13.42 0.12
C LYS A 53 -3.86 12.33 0.26
N GLY A 54 -3.65 11.59 -0.82
CA GLY A 54 -2.68 10.51 -0.90
C GLY A 54 -3.31 9.17 -1.31
N PRO A 55 -2.50 8.10 -1.39
CA PRO A 55 -2.95 6.80 -1.84
C PRO A 55 -3.85 6.12 -0.81
N ILE A 56 -4.97 5.54 -1.26
CA ILE A 56 -5.92 4.79 -0.43
C ILE A 56 -6.06 3.38 -0.97
N HIS A 57 -5.87 2.38 -0.10
CA HIS A 57 -6.17 0.99 -0.40
C HIS A 57 -7.21 0.50 0.61
N ALA A 58 -8.33 -0.01 0.10
CA ALA A 58 -9.42 -0.53 0.92
C ALA A 58 -10.14 -1.72 0.28
N GLU A 59 -10.88 -2.48 1.08
CA GLU A 59 -11.80 -3.49 0.55
C GLU A 59 -13.00 -2.81 -0.13
N TRP A 60 -13.62 -1.88 0.60
CA TRP A 60 -14.77 -1.11 0.16
C TRP A 60 -14.62 0.35 0.55
N ILE A 61 -15.08 1.27 -0.30
CA ILE A 61 -15.04 2.70 -0.02
C ILE A 61 -16.44 3.32 -0.18
N GLU A 62 -16.86 4.10 0.80
CA GLU A 62 -17.98 5.04 0.67
C GLU A 62 -17.42 6.46 0.74
N LEU A 63 -17.49 7.16 -0.39
CA LEU A 63 -17.01 8.52 -0.53
C LEU A 63 -18.19 9.48 -0.50
N PHE A 64 -18.23 10.35 0.50
CA PHE A 64 -19.14 11.49 0.59
C PHE A 64 -18.38 12.82 0.46
N GLY A 65 -17.15 12.89 0.95
CA GLY A 65 -16.31 14.08 0.90
C GLY A 65 -15.37 14.16 -0.29
N THR A 66 -14.18 14.73 -0.07
CA THR A 66 -13.16 14.92 -1.11
C THR A 66 -11.99 13.98 -0.93
N CYS A 67 -11.58 13.33 -2.02
CA CYS A 67 -10.39 12.50 -2.08
C CYS A 67 -9.51 12.89 -3.28
N GLU A 68 -8.22 13.09 -3.03
CA GLU A 68 -7.21 13.39 -4.05
C GLU A 68 -6.05 12.38 -3.99
N GLY A 69 -5.88 11.56 -5.01
CA GLY A 69 -4.81 10.55 -5.07
C GLY A 69 -5.18 9.30 -5.87
N GLU A 70 -4.36 8.26 -5.72
CA GLU A 70 -4.59 6.94 -6.31
C GLU A 70 -5.40 6.07 -5.33
N ILE A 71 -6.55 5.57 -5.78
CA ILE A 71 -7.50 4.81 -4.97
C ILE A 71 -7.59 3.38 -5.51
N TYR A 72 -7.45 2.41 -4.61
CA TYR A 72 -7.57 0.99 -4.89
C TYR A 72 -8.65 0.39 -3.99
N ALA A 73 -9.77 -0.01 -4.57
CA ALA A 73 -10.89 -0.61 -3.85
C ALA A 73 -11.15 -2.04 -4.34
N SER A 74 -10.75 -3.05 -3.57
CA SER A 74 -10.70 -4.45 -4.05
C SER A 74 -12.07 -5.05 -4.35
N LYS A 75 -13.11 -4.66 -3.60
CA LYS A 75 -14.49 -5.12 -3.81
C LYS A 75 -15.39 -4.07 -4.43
N GLY A 76 -15.23 -2.80 -4.08
CA GLY A 76 -16.00 -1.74 -4.71
C GLY A 76 -15.92 -0.38 -4.03
N ILE A 77 -16.47 0.62 -4.71
CA ILE A 77 -16.61 1.98 -4.21
C ILE A 77 -17.99 2.54 -4.55
N ASN A 78 -18.56 3.31 -3.62
CA ASN A 78 -19.73 4.15 -3.84
C ASN A 78 -19.34 5.62 -3.71
N LEU A 79 -19.64 6.41 -4.73
CA LEU A 79 -19.51 7.87 -4.71
C LEU A 79 -20.90 8.46 -4.51
N ALA A 80 -21.12 9.05 -3.34
CA ALA A 80 -22.36 9.74 -3.01
C ALA A 80 -22.49 11.08 -3.75
N ASP A 81 -23.65 11.71 -3.68
CA ASP A 81 -23.99 12.96 -4.35
C ASP A 81 -22.99 14.11 -4.12
N THR A 82 -22.41 14.23 -2.92
CA THR A 82 -21.41 15.27 -2.58
C THR A 82 -19.97 14.88 -2.90
N ALA A 83 -19.72 13.66 -3.39
CA ALA A 83 -18.39 13.12 -3.55
C ALA A 83 -17.56 13.86 -4.61
N VAL A 84 -16.29 14.11 -4.28
CA VAL A 84 -15.29 14.63 -5.23
C VAL A 84 -14.08 13.72 -5.22
N LEU A 85 -13.81 13.05 -6.35
CA LEU A 85 -12.64 12.21 -6.56
C LEU A 85 -11.73 12.86 -7.60
N LYS A 86 -10.48 13.12 -7.22
CA LYS A 86 -9.42 13.61 -8.13
C LYS A 86 -8.25 12.64 -8.17
N GLY A 87 -7.93 12.09 -9.33
CA GLY A 87 -6.82 11.14 -9.50
C GLY A 87 -7.25 9.78 -10.08
N GLY A 88 -6.48 8.74 -9.80
CA GLY A 88 -6.73 7.39 -10.31
C GLY A 88 -7.65 6.57 -9.41
N LEU A 89 -8.55 5.78 -10.00
CA LEU A 89 -9.37 4.80 -9.31
C LEU A 89 -9.24 3.44 -9.99
N VAL A 90 -8.89 2.42 -9.22
CA VAL A 90 -8.91 1.02 -9.62
C VAL A 90 -9.88 0.26 -8.72
N THR A 91 -10.88 -0.39 -9.31
CA THR A 91 -11.87 -1.12 -8.52
C THR A 91 -12.52 -2.28 -9.27
N LYS A 92 -13.15 -3.19 -8.52
CA LYS A 92 -13.99 -4.25 -9.09
C LYS A 92 -15.41 -3.78 -9.39
N LYS A 93 -15.96 -2.87 -8.58
CA LYS A 93 -17.34 -2.38 -8.71
C LYS A 93 -17.40 -0.90 -8.37
N ILE A 94 -18.22 -0.17 -9.09
CA ILE A 94 -18.42 1.26 -8.86
C ILE A 94 -19.90 1.60 -8.90
N SER A 95 -20.33 2.46 -7.98
CA SER A 95 -21.62 3.13 -7.98
C SER A 95 -21.39 4.63 -7.82
N ILE A 96 -22.13 5.42 -8.60
CA ILE A 96 -21.94 6.86 -8.74
C ILE A 96 -23.31 7.52 -8.67
N ASP A 97 -23.53 8.33 -7.64
CA ASP A 97 -24.76 9.11 -7.49
C ASP A 97 -24.73 10.36 -8.38
N LYS A 98 -25.94 10.86 -8.66
CA LYS A 98 -26.16 12.11 -9.41
C LYS A 98 -25.56 13.24 -8.58
N GLU A 99 -24.81 14.15 -9.22
CA GLU A 99 -24.04 15.26 -8.62
C GLU A 99 -22.61 14.97 -8.14
N SER A 100 -22.19 13.70 -8.08
CA SER A 100 -20.79 13.39 -7.78
C SER A 100 -19.83 13.84 -8.89
N LYS A 101 -18.60 14.19 -8.51
CA LYS A 101 -17.56 14.67 -9.44
C LYS A 101 -16.37 13.74 -9.43
N VAL A 102 -15.95 13.33 -10.64
CA VAL A 102 -14.75 12.52 -10.83
C VAL A 102 -13.86 13.16 -11.88
N GLU A 103 -12.63 13.45 -11.50
CA GLU A 103 -11.59 14.03 -12.35
C GLU A 103 -10.38 13.08 -12.37
N GLY A 104 -10.26 12.25 -13.39
CA GLY A 104 -9.10 11.37 -13.56
C GLY A 104 -9.40 10.06 -14.30
N ASN A 105 -8.60 9.03 -14.04
CA ASN A 105 -8.69 7.74 -14.74
C ASN A 105 -9.38 6.70 -13.84
N ILE A 106 -10.37 6.00 -14.39
CA ILE A 106 -11.06 4.91 -13.70
C ILE A 106 -10.83 3.59 -14.45
N GLN A 107 -10.31 2.59 -13.75
CA GLN A 107 -10.19 1.20 -14.21
C GLN A 107 -11.13 0.31 -13.40
N ILE A 108 -12.12 -0.27 -14.08
CA ILE A 108 -13.11 -1.17 -13.49
C ILE A 108 -12.77 -2.61 -13.91
N ASP A 109 -13.22 -3.60 -13.12
CA ASP A 109 -13.07 -5.04 -13.37
C ASP A 109 -11.61 -5.52 -13.32
N LYS A 110 -10.77 -4.79 -12.59
CA LYS A 110 -9.42 -5.23 -12.26
C LYS A 110 -9.46 -6.00 -10.95
N ALA A 111 -9.06 -7.27 -10.99
CA ALA A 111 -8.87 -8.06 -9.79
C ALA A 111 -7.71 -7.47 -8.97
N LEU A 112 -8.04 -6.87 -7.83
CA LEU A 112 -7.07 -6.43 -6.84
C LEU A 112 -6.98 -7.51 -5.75
N PRO A 113 -5.77 -7.88 -5.29
CA PRO A 113 -5.63 -8.75 -4.13
C PRO A 113 -6.18 -8.06 -2.88
N ASP A 114 -6.69 -8.83 -1.93
CA ASP A 114 -7.05 -8.31 -0.62
C ASP A 114 -5.79 -7.89 0.14
N LEU A 115 -5.92 -6.85 0.98
CA LEU A 115 -4.83 -6.34 1.79
C LEU A 115 -4.52 -7.28 2.96
N ASP A 116 -3.37 -7.95 2.90
CA ASP A 116 -2.81 -8.65 4.05
C ASP A 116 -1.91 -7.72 4.87
N ILE A 117 -2.44 -7.25 6.00
CA ILE A 117 -1.74 -6.30 6.86
C ILE A 117 -0.54 -6.90 7.57
N GLU A 118 -0.50 -8.22 7.81
CA GLU A 118 0.68 -8.86 8.40
C GLU A 118 1.83 -8.88 7.41
N VAL A 119 1.54 -9.19 6.15
CA VAL A 119 2.52 -9.08 5.06
C VAL A 119 3.03 -7.64 4.93
N ILE A 120 2.15 -6.64 4.93
CA ILE A 120 2.54 -5.22 4.82
C ILE A 120 3.41 -4.79 6.01
N ARG A 121 3.05 -5.19 7.23
CA ARG A 121 3.82 -4.87 8.45
C ARG A 121 5.19 -5.53 8.42
N GLU A 122 5.28 -6.79 8.02
CA GLU A 122 6.53 -7.52 7.92
C GLU A 122 7.45 -6.93 6.84
N GLN A 123 6.91 -6.61 5.67
CA GLN A 123 7.66 -5.92 4.62
C GLN A 123 8.19 -4.56 5.07
N ARG A 124 7.39 -3.79 5.83
CA ARG A 124 7.84 -2.52 6.43
C ARG A 124 8.92 -2.74 7.48
N ARG A 125 8.79 -3.77 8.32
CA ARG A 125 9.79 -4.15 9.34
C ARG A 125 11.12 -4.52 8.69
N LEU A 126 11.09 -5.33 7.63
CA LEU A 126 12.29 -5.77 6.91
C LEU A 126 12.96 -4.62 6.16
N LYS A 127 12.20 -3.73 5.51
CA LYS A 127 12.75 -2.51 4.88
C LYS A 127 13.44 -1.57 5.87
N LEU A 128 13.01 -1.56 7.13
CA LEU A 128 13.65 -0.78 8.20
C LEU A 128 14.90 -1.49 8.77
N LEU A 129 15.03 -2.80 8.58
CA LEU A 129 16.20 -3.59 9.00
C LEU A 129 17.33 -3.56 7.96
N ASP A 130 17.08 -3.09 6.73
CA ASP A 130 18.12 -2.80 5.73
C ASP A 130 18.98 -1.55 6.09
N ILE A 131 18.68 -0.91 7.23
CA ILE A 131 19.57 0.06 7.87
C ILE A 131 20.74 -0.74 8.46
N ASP A 132 21.87 -0.78 7.73
CA ASP A 132 23.22 -1.22 8.13
C ASP A 132 23.75 -2.63 7.76
N VAL A 133 23.30 -3.27 6.68
CA VAL A 133 24.10 -4.38 6.09
C VAL A 133 25.14 -3.87 5.09
N ASP A 134 24.85 -2.81 4.35
CA ASP A 134 25.76 -2.34 3.29
C ASP A 134 26.98 -1.55 3.82
N ARG A 135 26.83 -0.90 4.98
CA ARG A 135 27.91 -0.10 5.60
C ARG A 135 28.94 -0.96 6.35
N SER A 136 28.60 -2.19 6.70
CA SER A 136 29.47 -3.14 7.42
C SER A 136 30.27 -4.06 6.48
N ILE A 137 29.76 -4.33 5.27
CA ILE A 137 30.44 -5.19 4.29
C ILE A 137 31.54 -4.41 3.53
N ASN A 138 31.36 -3.09 3.30
CA ASN A 138 32.32 -2.29 2.54
C ASN A 138 33.57 -1.78 3.32
N ARG A 139 33.75 -2.15 4.60
CA ARG A 139 35.03 -1.94 5.33
C ARG A 139 35.86 -3.21 5.51
N PHE A 140 35.34 -4.36 5.10
CA PHE A 140 36.00 -5.66 5.25
C PHE A 140 36.05 -6.44 3.94
N SER A 141 36.40 -5.79 2.83
CA SER A 141 36.91 -6.49 1.64
C SER A 141 37.69 -5.55 0.74
N THR A 142 38.90 -5.18 1.17
CA THR A 142 40.01 -5.17 0.22
C THR A 142 40.57 -6.58 0.17
N LYS A 143 40.10 -7.39 -0.79
CA LYS A 143 40.92 -8.12 -1.78
C LYS A 143 40.09 -9.24 -2.43
N SER A 144 40.13 -9.25 -3.77
CA SER A 144 39.80 -10.36 -4.67
C SER A 144 38.31 -10.60 -4.91
N SER A 145 37.71 -9.98 -5.93
CA SER A 145 37.61 -10.49 -7.32
C SER A 145 36.61 -11.63 -7.47
N THR A 146 35.60 -11.40 -8.35
CA THR A 146 34.82 -12.37 -9.17
C THR A 146 34.33 -13.61 -8.41
N TYR A 147 33.06 -13.77 -8.04
CA TYR A 147 31.89 -14.05 -8.86
C TYR A 147 30.64 -13.85 -7.99
N SER A 148 29.56 -13.24 -8.51
CA SER A 148 28.38 -12.84 -7.72
C SER A 148 27.19 -13.79 -7.79
N ASN A 149 27.23 -14.92 -8.49
CA ASN A 149 26.10 -15.86 -8.56
C ASN A 149 26.54 -17.33 -8.52
N ILE A 150 25.87 -18.13 -7.68
CA ILE A 150 26.07 -19.59 -7.57
C ILE A 150 25.72 -20.32 -8.87
N GLN A 151 24.83 -19.74 -9.69
CA GLN A 151 24.43 -20.32 -10.97
C GLN A 151 25.57 -20.32 -12.01
N ASP A 152 26.45 -19.32 -11.98
CA ASP A 152 27.58 -19.19 -12.93
C ASP A 152 28.64 -20.30 -12.74
N VAL A 153 28.72 -20.89 -11.53
CA VAL A 153 29.64 -22.00 -11.20
C VAL A 153 29.09 -23.35 -11.70
N ILE A 154 27.76 -23.49 -11.75
CA ILE A 154 27.09 -24.70 -12.21
C ILE A 154 27.16 -24.80 -13.73
N ASP A 155 26.99 -23.66 -14.40
CA ASP A 155 26.92 -23.58 -15.86
C ASP A 155 28.32 -23.65 -16.53
N ASN A 156 29.41 -23.47 -15.77
CA ASN A 156 30.77 -23.46 -16.32
C ASN A 156 31.81 -24.15 -15.39
N PRO A 157 31.78 -25.49 -15.27
CA PRO A 157 32.59 -26.24 -14.30
C PRO A 157 34.10 -26.26 -14.60
N GLU A 158 34.53 -25.80 -15.77
CA GLU A 158 35.92 -25.78 -16.22
C GLU A 158 36.74 -24.57 -15.72
N ASN A 159 36.10 -23.56 -15.13
CA ASN A 159 36.77 -22.42 -14.51
C ASN A 159 37.01 -22.55 -13.00
N ALA A 160 36.65 -23.68 -12.38
CA ALA A 160 36.75 -23.88 -10.93
C ALA A 160 38.10 -24.45 -10.45
N ILE A 161 39.07 -24.67 -11.35
CA ILE A 161 40.35 -25.29 -11.02
C ILE A 161 41.44 -24.55 -11.81
N PHE A 162 42.53 -24.15 -11.13
CA PHE A 162 43.69 -23.36 -11.61
C PHE A 162 43.49 -21.83 -11.62
N GLY A 163 44.27 -21.01 -10.89
CA GLY A 163 45.46 -21.28 -10.12
C GLY A 163 45.82 -20.12 -9.20
N GLY A 164 46.20 -20.46 -7.96
CA GLY A 164 47.17 -19.66 -7.23
C GLY A 164 48.55 -19.86 -7.85
N GLY A 165 49.38 -18.81 -7.90
CA GLY A 165 50.72 -18.91 -8.48
C GLY A 165 51.52 -17.62 -8.47
N TRP A 166 51.99 -17.21 -7.28
CA TRP A 166 53.24 -16.51 -6.96
C TRP A 166 53.94 -15.65 -8.03
N ILE A 167 53.89 -14.32 -7.84
CA ILE A 167 55.08 -13.44 -7.66
C ILE A 167 54.67 -12.18 -6.90
#